data_AF-A0A074WK00-F1
#
_entry.id   AF-A0A074WK00-F1
#
_cell.length_a   1.000
_cell.length_b   1.000
_cell.length_c   1.000
_cell.angle_alpha   90.00
_cell.angle_beta   90.00
_cell.angle_gamma   90.00
#
_symmetry.space_group_name_H-M   'P 1'
#
loop_
_entity.id
_entity.type
_entity.pdbx_description
1 polymer ?
#
loop_
_entity_poly.entity_id
_entity_poly.type
_entity_poly.pdbx_seq_one_letter_code
_entity_poly.pdbx_strand_id
1 'polypeptide(L)'
;MVPWHFMPSIIVASFFASLSGTLLTIELLQRKRLGKSLMSRVHLFACSLSMGLIGIWCMHFIGNRSIALASGQTRLQLVYDPRYTGLSCVLPVIGLTVAFQIAELRINHFVLRRFLDVACGLMAGLSIVSMHYVGNLGVSNYTLIYPKRYVVAACIIAVGDSTIALALFFYFKERWISVCWKRCICALLLAVGVCGMHFTASVGCQYQLRRIPPEVAPDARNTPVIVAATLCFVASLSCLTILFYVRYRNAALANRAQHMMLACAYFDEHGNIMVTNEGTLPSQRIAKRFVLQKFDDHFGIHHPVWFWIWKVSSDWNSVVDLISKMRVHLQRTNPHSKYNTATSSRSSIYDEESYHDSTILFREGYCVAAADLAAQLHVNLVDGLGPLYDQVLGTGLLTAYQHGIRALDNGGTQQSTIFEKGQLLFYTRRLSPAELDHYTSIGFRFAPLNRVEGAIANTMQIPVGLLAIQMQRVQDYAYRTSLPSPPKQGTFFVCLAALARVRDSFRVLVPMDRQDELPDV
;
A
#
# COMPACT_ATOMS: atom_id res chain seq x y z
N MET A 1 -10.70 -27.34 47.40
CA MET A 1 -10.83 -26.70 46.06
C MET A 1 -11.50 -25.36 46.25
N VAL A 2 -11.04 -24.31 45.56
CA VAL A 2 -11.64 -22.97 45.66
C VAL A 2 -12.63 -22.77 44.51
N PRO A 3 -13.88 -22.33 44.79
CA PRO A 3 -14.83 -22.03 43.72
C PRO A 3 -14.35 -20.83 42.89
N TRP A 4 -14.61 -20.88 41.59
CA TRP A 4 -14.22 -19.84 40.64
C TRP A 4 -15.36 -19.53 39.68
N HIS A 5 -15.37 -18.30 39.16
CA HIS A 5 -16.26 -17.87 38.09
C HIS A 5 -15.54 -16.88 37.18
N PHE A 6 -16.02 -16.73 35.95
CA PHE A 6 -15.49 -15.74 35.02
C PHE A 6 -16.21 -14.41 35.16
N MET A 7 -15.46 -13.31 35.06
CA MET A 7 -15.98 -11.96 34.93
C MET A 7 -16.14 -11.60 33.44
N PRO A 8 -17.37 -11.47 32.91
CA PRO A 8 -17.60 -11.29 31.47
C PRO A 8 -16.95 -10.03 30.90
N SER A 9 -16.91 -8.93 31.66
CA SER A 9 -16.29 -7.66 31.22
C SER A 9 -14.80 -7.80 30.92
N ILE A 10 -14.08 -8.58 31.73
CA ILE A 10 -12.64 -8.78 31.58
C ILE A 10 -12.35 -9.76 30.43
N ILE A 11 -13.23 -10.73 30.18
CA ILE A 11 -13.15 -11.59 28.98
C ILE A 11 -13.19 -10.71 27.72
N VAL A 12 -14.15 -9.80 27.64
CA VAL A 12 -14.26 -8.88 26.50
C VAL A 12 -13.00 -8.00 26.39
N ALA A 13 -12.46 -7.51 27.52
CA ALA A 13 -11.22 -6.75 27.52
C ALA A 13 -10.02 -7.56 27.01
N SER A 14 -9.87 -8.83 27.42
CA SER A 14 -8.80 -9.72 26.92
C SER A 14 -8.94 -9.98 25.42
N PHE A 15 -10.16 -10.08 24.92
CA PHE A 15 -10.41 -10.25 23.50
C PHE A 15 -9.95 -9.02 22.70
N PHE A 16 -10.29 -7.80 23.15
CA PHE A 16 -9.80 -6.58 22.52
C PHE A 16 -8.29 -6.42 22.62
N ALA A 17 -7.67 -6.85 23.72
CA ALA A 17 -6.21 -6.91 23.85
C ALA A 17 -5.59 -7.80 22.75
N SER A 18 -6.13 -9.01 22.57
CA SER A 18 -5.69 -9.92 21.51
C SER A 18 -5.88 -9.33 20.12
N LEU A 19 -7.08 -8.77 19.86
CA LEU A 19 -7.44 -8.17 18.59
C LEU A 19 -6.53 -6.99 18.23
N SER A 20 -6.15 -6.15 19.20
CA SER A 20 -5.23 -5.04 18.96
C SER A 20 -3.85 -5.53 18.51
N GLY A 21 -3.34 -6.60 19.12
CA GLY A 21 -2.07 -7.22 18.76
C GLY A 21 -2.10 -7.90 17.39
N THR A 22 -3.17 -8.64 17.08
CA THR A 22 -3.32 -9.31 15.77
C THR A 22 -3.47 -8.29 14.64
N LEU A 23 -4.23 -7.21 14.85
CA LEU A 23 -4.37 -6.11 13.89
C LEU A 23 -3.03 -5.42 13.61
N LEU A 24 -2.28 -5.08 14.67
CA LEU A 24 -0.95 -4.47 14.52
C LEU A 24 0.00 -5.40 13.76
N THR A 25 0.02 -6.69 14.08
CA THR A 25 0.86 -7.67 13.38
C THR A 25 0.50 -7.78 11.89
N ILE A 26 -0.78 -7.81 11.55
CA ILE A 26 -1.23 -7.84 10.14
C ILE A 26 -0.88 -6.55 9.39
N GLU A 27 -0.93 -5.38 10.05
CA GLU A 27 -0.43 -4.11 9.51
C GLU A 27 1.06 -4.17 9.21
N LEU A 28 1.88 -4.63 10.16
CA LEU A 28 3.32 -4.74 9.99
C LEU A 28 3.71 -5.73 8.89
N LEU A 29 3.07 -6.91 8.85
CA LEU A 29 3.34 -7.94 7.85
C LEU A 29 2.99 -7.50 6.41
N GLN A 30 1.93 -6.70 6.22
CA GLN A 30 1.57 -6.20 4.89
C GLN A 30 2.63 -5.24 4.34
N ARG A 31 3.20 -4.41 5.21
CA ARG A 31 4.10 -3.31 4.82
C ARG A 31 5.54 -3.76 4.65
N LYS A 32 5.83 -4.99 5.06
CA LYS A 32 7.11 -5.63 4.83
C LYS A 32 7.42 -5.66 3.33
N ARG A 33 8.48 -4.97 2.93
CA ARG A 33 9.02 -5.02 1.57
C ARG A 33 9.51 -6.44 1.24
N LEU A 34 9.22 -6.90 0.03
CA LEU A 34 9.68 -8.20 -0.46
C LEU A 34 11.21 -8.18 -0.65
N GLY A 35 11.92 -9.14 -0.06
CA GLY A 35 13.38 -9.25 -0.20
C GLY A 35 14.05 -10.04 0.92
N LYS A 36 15.28 -10.51 0.68
CA LYS A 36 16.10 -11.29 1.66
C LYS A 36 16.97 -10.42 2.59
N SER A 37 16.72 -9.11 2.67
CA SER A 37 17.59 -8.18 3.40
C SER A 37 17.51 -8.33 4.93
N LEU A 38 18.52 -7.85 5.66
CA LEU A 38 18.50 -7.80 7.13
C LEU A 38 17.25 -7.05 7.65
N MET A 39 16.88 -5.96 6.99
CA MET A 39 15.67 -5.18 7.30
C MET A 39 14.38 -6.01 7.17
N SER A 40 14.36 -6.99 6.27
CA SER A 40 13.26 -7.94 6.10
C SER A 40 13.11 -8.85 7.32
N ARG A 41 14.23 -9.36 7.84
CA ARG A 41 14.27 -10.21 9.05
C ARG A 41 13.90 -9.42 10.32
N VAL A 42 14.40 -8.19 10.43
CA VAL A 42 14.02 -7.28 11.53
C VAL A 42 12.51 -6.99 11.51
N HIS A 43 11.92 -6.77 10.33
CA HIS A 43 10.47 -6.60 10.22
C HIS A 43 9.70 -7.85 10.67
N LEU A 44 10.12 -9.05 10.28
CA LEU A 44 9.46 -10.28 10.77
C LEU A 44 9.56 -10.42 12.28
N PHE A 45 10.73 -10.13 12.85
CA PHE A 45 10.91 -10.15 14.29
C PHE A 45 9.96 -9.15 14.98
N ALA A 46 9.80 -7.94 14.43
CA ALA A 46 8.83 -6.97 14.94
C ALA A 46 7.38 -7.47 14.86
N CYS A 47 7.02 -8.22 13.81
CA CYS A 47 5.71 -8.86 13.68
C CYS A 47 5.48 -9.93 14.75
N SER A 48 6.51 -10.78 15.01
CA SER A 48 6.49 -11.79 16.05
C SER A 48 6.40 -11.18 17.44
N LEU A 49 7.13 -10.09 17.69
CA LEU A 49 7.08 -9.35 18.93
C LEU A 49 5.68 -8.79 19.18
N SER A 50 5.07 -8.16 18.17
CA SER A 50 3.70 -7.64 18.25
C SER A 50 2.68 -8.73 18.61
N MET A 51 2.71 -9.85 17.88
CA MET A 51 1.76 -10.95 18.11
C MET A 51 2.02 -11.66 19.44
N GLY A 52 3.29 -11.94 19.75
CA GLY A 52 3.71 -12.65 20.96
C GLY A 52 3.43 -11.87 22.23
N LEU A 53 3.85 -10.60 22.30
CA LEU A 53 3.67 -9.79 23.51
C LEU A 53 2.23 -9.30 23.65
N ILE A 54 1.65 -8.72 22.60
CA ILE A 54 0.35 -8.05 22.71
C ILE A 54 -0.78 -9.04 22.42
N GLY A 55 -0.72 -9.74 21.29
CA GLY A 55 -1.78 -10.64 20.85
C GLY A 55 -2.00 -11.86 21.77
N ILE A 56 -0.91 -12.39 22.33
CA ILE A 56 -0.90 -13.63 23.12
C ILE A 56 -0.64 -13.36 24.61
N TRP A 57 0.51 -12.77 24.97
CA TRP A 57 0.91 -12.62 26.37
C TRP A 57 0.02 -11.64 27.14
N CYS A 58 -0.24 -10.44 26.61
CA CYS A 58 -1.14 -9.48 27.24
C CYS A 58 -2.55 -10.04 27.38
N MET A 59 -3.06 -10.69 26.32
CA MET A 59 -4.36 -11.37 26.36
C MET A 59 -4.40 -12.38 27.51
N HIS A 60 -3.40 -13.25 27.64
CA HIS A 60 -3.40 -14.29 28.66
C HIS A 60 -3.46 -13.73 30.09
N PHE A 61 -2.69 -12.69 30.43
CA PHE A 61 -2.71 -12.13 31.78
C PHE A 61 -3.99 -11.32 32.06
N ILE A 62 -4.53 -10.61 31.07
CA ILE A 62 -5.85 -9.96 31.19
C ILE A 62 -6.95 -11.02 31.29
N GLY A 63 -6.86 -12.11 30.52
CA GLY A 63 -7.80 -13.23 30.53
C GLY A 63 -7.80 -13.95 31.87
N ASN A 64 -6.62 -14.25 32.42
CA ASN A 64 -6.48 -14.81 33.77
C ASN A 64 -7.07 -13.89 34.85
N ARG A 65 -7.00 -12.56 34.65
CA ARG A 65 -7.63 -11.60 35.58
C ARG A 65 -9.16 -11.72 35.60
N SER A 66 -9.78 -12.29 34.57
CA SER A 66 -11.23 -12.59 34.55
C SER A 66 -11.61 -13.75 35.48
N ILE A 67 -10.67 -14.58 35.90
CA ILE A 67 -10.92 -15.72 36.79
C ILE A 67 -10.94 -15.22 38.23
N ALA A 68 -12.15 -15.08 38.77
CA ALA A 68 -12.37 -14.66 40.14
C ALA A 68 -12.49 -15.87 41.07
N LEU A 69 -11.54 -16.00 42.01
CA LEU A 69 -11.51 -17.06 43.02
C LEU A 69 -12.19 -16.62 44.32
N ALA A 70 -12.72 -17.57 45.09
CA ALA A 70 -13.23 -17.34 46.46
C ALA A 70 -14.17 -16.12 46.59
N SER A 71 -15.16 -16.02 45.69
CA SER A 71 -16.14 -14.92 45.66
C SER A 71 -15.52 -13.52 45.54
N GLY A 72 -14.34 -13.41 44.91
CA GLY A 72 -13.69 -12.12 44.64
C GLY A 72 -12.83 -11.57 45.78
N GLN A 73 -12.59 -12.35 46.84
CA GLN A 73 -11.71 -11.93 47.93
C GLN A 73 -10.30 -11.63 47.41
N THR A 74 -9.82 -10.41 47.62
CA THR A 74 -8.56 -9.89 47.04
C THR A 74 -7.33 -10.73 47.42
N ARG A 75 -7.33 -11.33 48.61
CA ARG A 75 -6.23 -12.13 49.17
C ARG A 75 -6.09 -13.54 48.59
N LEU A 76 -7.16 -14.08 48.01
CA LEU A 76 -7.21 -15.46 47.49
C LEU A 76 -7.18 -15.50 45.95
N GLN A 77 -6.70 -14.44 45.33
CA GLN A 77 -6.57 -14.37 43.87
C GLN A 77 -5.21 -14.87 43.40
N LEU A 78 -5.09 -15.21 42.12
CA LEU A 78 -3.84 -15.71 41.52
C LEU A 78 -2.69 -14.70 41.68
N VAL A 79 -1.54 -15.15 42.17
CA VAL A 79 -0.31 -14.36 42.29
C VAL A 79 0.78 -15.00 41.44
N TYR A 80 1.46 -14.20 40.62
CA TYR A 80 2.42 -14.68 39.64
C TYR A 80 3.86 -14.38 40.06
N ASP A 81 4.75 -15.34 39.84
CA ASP A 81 6.19 -15.15 39.94
C ASP A 81 6.70 -14.36 38.71
N PRO A 82 7.45 -13.26 38.90
CA PRO A 82 8.02 -12.48 37.80
C PRO A 82 8.88 -13.29 36.83
N ARG A 83 9.58 -14.33 37.30
CA ARG A 83 10.50 -15.15 36.49
C ARG A 83 9.76 -15.94 35.43
N TYR A 84 8.70 -16.65 35.83
CA TYR A 84 7.84 -17.41 34.92
C TYR A 84 7.00 -16.48 34.03
N THR A 85 6.61 -15.31 34.55
CA THR A 85 5.91 -14.27 33.79
C THR A 85 6.78 -13.71 32.66
N GLY A 86 8.07 -13.48 32.92
CA GLY A 86 9.04 -13.10 31.89
C GLY A 86 9.37 -14.24 30.94
N LEU A 87 9.54 -15.47 31.43
CA LEU A 87 9.81 -16.62 30.56
C LEU A 87 8.66 -16.89 29.57
N SER A 88 7.42 -16.80 30.04
CA SER A 88 6.24 -16.99 29.18
C SER A 88 6.10 -15.94 28.08
N CYS A 89 6.70 -14.74 28.24
CA CYS A 89 6.66 -13.70 27.21
C CYS A 89 7.63 -14.00 26.04
N VAL A 90 8.74 -14.68 26.32
CA VAL A 90 9.79 -14.98 25.32
C VAL A 90 9.38 -16.13 24.40
N LEU A 91 8.73 -17.17 24.94
CA LEU A 91 8.32 -18.37 24.20
C LEU A 91 7.51 -18.10 22.92
N PRO A 92 6.42 -17.29 22.94
CA PRO A 92 5.66 -17.02 21.73
C PRO A 92 6.46 -16.18 20.73
N VAL A 93 7.36 -15.30 21.18
CA VAL A 93 8.20 -14.49 20.27
C VAL A 93 9.16 -15.37 19.48
N ILE A 94 9.82 -16.33 20.14
CA ILE A 94 10.72 -17.27 19.48
C ILE A 94 9.94 -18.16 18.52
N GLY A 95 8.86 -18.79 19.01
CA GLY A 95 8.05 -19.72 18.20
C GLY A 95 7.45 -19.05 16.96
N LEU A 96 6.89 -17.85 17.09
CA LEU A 96 6.36 -17.08 15.97
C LEU A 96 7.44 -16.58 15.02
N THR A 97 8.64 -16.24 15.52
CA THR A 97 9.76 -15.85 14.65
C THR A 97 10.18 -17.01 13.76
N VAL A 98 10.29 -18.21 14.31
CA VAL A 98 10.57 -19.43 13.53
C VAL A 98 9.43 -19.70 12.55
N ALA A 99 8.17 -19.64 13.00
CA ALA A 99 7.00 -19.87 12.16
C ALA A 99 6.94 -18.89 10.97
N PHE A 100 7.12 -17.59 11.20
CA PHE A 100 7.11 -16.58 10.14
C PHE A 100 8.28 -16.70 9.17
N GLN A 101 9.47 -17.12 9.64
CA GLN A 101 10.59 -17.42 8.76
C GLN A 101 10.31 -18.63 7.86
N ILE A 102 9.75 -19.72 8.42
CA ILE A 102 9.34 -20.90 7.65
C ILE A 102 8.32 -20.51 6.58
N ALA A 103 7.33 -19.69 6.94
CA ALA A 103 6.28 -19.28 6.01
C ALA A 103 6.80 -18.43 4.83
N GLU A 104 7.90 -17.70 5.03
CA GLU A 104 8.56 -16.91 3.98
C GLU A 104 9.38 -17.77 2.99
N LEU A 105 9.71 -19.02 3.32
CA LEU A 105 10.46 -19.89 2.43
C LEU A 105 9.65 -20.16 1.15
N ARG A 106 10.19 -19.73 0.01
CA ARG A 106 9.57 -19.93 -1.30
C ARG A 106 10.06 -21.24 -1.90
N ILE A 107 9.21 -22.25 -1.86
CA ILE A 107 9.45 -23.57 -2.42
C ILE A 107 8.41 -23.83 -3.50
N ASN A 108 8.87 -24.19 -4.71
CA ASN A 108 7.99 -24.44 -5.86
C ASN A 108 7.33 -25.83 -5.82
N HIS A 109 7.79 -26.73 -4.95
CA HIS A 109 7.24 -28.07 -4.79
C HIS A 109 5.98 -28.08 -3.90
N PHE A 110 4.82 -28.42 -4.47
CA PHE A 110 3.51 -28.34 -3.83
C PHE A 110 3.41 -29.11 -2.51
N VAL A 111 3.85 -30.37 -2.49
CA VAL A 111 3.77 -31.24 -1.30
C VAL A 111 4.63 -30.68 -0.17
N LEU A 112 5.86 -30.27 -0.49
CA LEU A 112 6.79 -29.74 0.50
C LEU A 112 6.29 -28.41 1.07
N ARG A 113 5.67 -27.56 0.24
CA ARG A 113 5.03 -26.33 0.69
C ARG A 113 3.90 -26.62 1.70
N ARG A 114 3.02 -27.58 1.40
CA ARG A 114 1.93 -27.94 2.32
C ARG A 114 2.45 -28.48 3.66
N PHE A 115 3.52 -29.29 3.64
CA PHE A 115 4.18 -29.76 4.86
C PHE A 115 4.74 -28.59 5.68
N LEU A 116 5.39 -27.61 5.05
CA LEU A 116 5.90 -26.43 5.75
C LEU A 116 4.79 -25.54 6.32
N ASP A 117 3.67 -25.39 5.62
CA ASP A 117 2.52 -24.63 6.13
C ASP A 117 1.96 -25.29 7.41
N VAL A 118 1.87 -26.63 7.44
CA VAL A 118 1.47 -27.39 8.64
C VAL A 118 2.51 -27.27 9.75
N ALA A 119 3.81 -27.39 9.43
CA ALA A 119 4.89 -27.23 10.41
C ALA A 119 4.92 -25.81 11.01
N CYS A 120 4.64 -24.80 10.19
CA CYS A 120 4.50 -23.41 10.59
C CYS A 120 3.34 -23.23 11.58
N GLY A 121 2.16 -23.76 11.26
CA GLY A 121 0.99 -23.72 12.14
C GLY A 121 1.19 -24.51 13.43
N LEU A 122 1.88 -25.65 13.38
CA LEU A 122 2.26 -26.43 14.56
C LEU A 122 3.20 -25.65 15.48
N MET A 123 4.24 -25.03 14.93
CA MET A 123 5.21 -24.22 15.70
C MET A 123 4.53 -23.00 16.34
N ALA A 124 3.70 -22.29 15.58
CA ALA A 124 2.93 -21.17 16.08
C ALA A 124 1.97 -21.62 17.19
N GLY A 125 1.14 -22.64 16.94
CA GLY A 125 0.19 -23.17 17.92
C GLY A 125 0.86 -23.67 19.20
N LEU A 126 1.96 -24.42 19.08
CA LEU A 126 2.72 -24.90 20.23
C LEU A 126 3.30 -23.75 21.05
N SER A 127 3.71 -22.65 20.41
CA SER A 127 4.22 -21.47 21.11
C SER A 127 3.12 -20.76 21.94
N ILE A 128 1.89 -20.70 21.43
CA ILE A 128 0.73 -20.12 22.15
C ILE A 128 0.36 -21.01 23.35
N VAL A 129 0.30 -22.33 23.14
CA VAL A 129 0.02 -23.32 24.21
C VAL A 129 1.12 -23.28 25.28
N SER A 130 2.38 -23.23 24.87
CA SER A 130 3.52 -23.13 25.78
C SER A 130 3.46 -21.86 26.61
N MET A 131 3.15 -20.72 25.98
CA MET A 131 2.95 -19.46 26.69
C MET A 131 1.85 -19.58 27.77
N HIS A 132 0.70 -20.16 27.43
CA HIS A 132 -0.41 -20.32 28.36
C HIS A 132 -0.02 -21.17 29.58
N TYR A 133 0.53 -22.37 29.36
CA TYR A 133 0.84 -23.28 30.46
C TYR A 133 2.05 -22.83 31.28
N VAL A 134 3.09 -22.25 30.66
CA VAL A 134 4.23 -21.69 31.39
C VAL A 134 3.83 -20.44 32.17
N GLY A 135 2.94 -19.60 31.63
CA GLY A 135 2.35 -18.47 32.36
C GLY A 135 1.59 -18.93 33.60
N ASN A 136 0.77 -19.98 33.46
CA ASN A 136 0.03 -20.57 34.58
C ASN A 136 0.90 -21.35 35.57
N LEU A 137 2.01 -21.94 35.12
CA LEU A 137 3.00 -22.56 36.01
C LEU A 137 3.65 -21.52 36.94
N GLY A 138 3.67 -20.26 36.52
CA GLY A 138 4.12 -19.13 37.32
C GLY A 138 3.20 -18.75 38.48
N VAL A 139 2.03 -19.39 38.63
CA VAL A 139 1.14 -19.15 39.78
C VAL A 139 1.78 -19.72 41.05
N SER A 140 2.11 -18.84 42.01
CA SER A 140 2.87 -19.22 43.20
C SER A 140 2.00 -19.74 44.36
N ASN A 141 0.73 -19.31 44.42
CA ASN A 141 -0.17 -19.57 45.55
C ASN A 141 -1.17 -20.72 45.33
N TYR A 142 -1.35 -21.18 44.10
CA TYR A 142 -2.24 -22.28 43.73
C TYR A 142 -1.50 -23.36 42.92
N THR A 143 -1.92 -24.61 43.10
CA THR A 143 -1.61 -25.70 42.16
C THR A 143 -2.80 -25.90 41.24
N LEU A 144 -2.57 -25.75 39.93
CA LEU A 144 -3.59 -25.84 38.91
C LEU A 144 -3.64 -27.26 38.35
N ILE A 145 -4.79 -27.92 38.51
CA ILE A 145 -5.01 -29.29 38.03
C ILE A 145 -5.87 -29.22 36.76
N TYR A 146 -5.32 -29.71 35.65
CA TYR A 146 -5.96 -29.64 34.34
C TYR A 146 -6.54 -31.00 33.91
N PRO A 147 -7.83 -31.09 33.59
CA PRO A 147 -8.39 -32.25 32.92
C PRO A 147 -7.81 -32.43 31.51
N LYS A 148 -7.28 -33.62 31.21
CA LYS A 148 -6.61 -33.97 29.95
C LYS A 148 -7.41 -33.58 28.69
N ARG A 149 -8.74 -33.75 28.72
CA ARG A 149 -9.63 -33.43 27.58
C ARG A 149 -9.57 -31.96 27.13
N TYR A 150 -9.49 -31.02 28.07
CA TYR A 150 -9.44 -29.60 27.74
C TYR A 150 -8.05 -29.16 27.27
N VAL A 151 -6.99 -29.81 27.77
CA VAL A 151 -5.62 -29.61 27.29
C VAL A 151 -5.50 -30.02 25.82
N VAL A 152 -6.02 -31.20 25.47
CA VAL A 152 -6.02 -31.67 24.08
C VAL A 152 -6.86 -30.75 23.18
N ALA A 153 -8.05 -30.34 23.63
CA ALA A 153 -8.89 -29.39 22.88
C ALA A 153 -8.19 -28.04 22.67
N ALA A 154 -7.53 -27.49 23.69
CA ALA A 154 -6.76 -26.26 23.60
C ALA A 154 -5.61 -26.38 22.58
N CYS A 155 -4.88 -27.50 22.57
CA CYS A 155 -3.83 -27.76 21.57
C CYS A 155 -4.39 -27.81 20.15
N ILE A 156 -5.51 -28.50 19.93
CA ILE A 156 -6.16 -28.60 18.62
C ILE A 156 -6.62 -27.22 18.14
N ILE A 157 -7.24 -26.43 19.02
CA ILE A 157 -7.68 -25.06 18.69
C ILE A 157 -6.49 -24.19 18.30
N ALA A 158 -5.42 -24.17 19.11
CA ALA A 158 -4.25 -23.33 18.82
C ALA A 158 -3.54 -23.71 17.52
N VAL A 159 -3.30 -25.00 17.28
CA VAL A 159 -2.62 -25.47 16.07
C VAL A 159 -3.51 -25.29 14.85
N GLY A 160 -4.79 -25.64 14.94
CA GLY A 160 -5.76 -25.49 13.86
C GLY A 160 -5.93 -24.04 13.44
N ASP A 161 -6.20 -23.15 14.40
CA ASP A 161 -6.35 -21.71 14.13
C ASP A 161 -5.07 -21.10 13.57
N SER A 162 -3.92 -21.38 14.17
CA SER A 162 -2.62 -20.88 13.65
C SER A 162 -2.35 -21.36 12.23
N THR A 163 -2.65 -22.63 11.92
CA THR A 163 -2.47 -23.18 10.56
C THR A 163 -3.40 -22.49 9.56
N ILE A 164 -4.69 -22.35 9.89
CA ILE A 164 -5.68 -21.71 9.02
C ILE A 164 -5.34 -20.25 8.80
N ALA A 165 -5.08 -19.50 9.87
CA ALA A 165 -4.80 -18.08 9.80
C ALA A 165 -3.50 -17.78 9.02
N LEU A 166 -2.43 -18.54 9.25
CA LEU A 166 -1.18 -18.37 8.52
C LEU A 166 -1.33 -18.78 7.06
N ALA A 167 -2.01 -19.90 6.77
CA ALA A 167 -2.30 -20.30 5.41
C ALA A 167 -3.12 -19.22 4.67
N LEU A 168 -4.19 -18.70 5.26
CA LEU A 168 -4.99 -17.61 4.70
C LEU A 168 -4.14 -16.36 4.46
N PHE A 169 -3.33 -15.96 5.45
CA PHE A 169 -2.50 -14.77 5.38
C PHE A 169 -1.49 -14.84 4.23
N PHE A 170 -0.74 -15.94 4.12
CA PHE A 170 0.30 -16.07 3.10
C PHE A 170 -0.24 -16.43 1.72
N TYR A 171 -1.29 -17.25 1.62
CA TYR A 171 -1.90 -17.62 0.33
C TYR A 171 -2.59 -16.41 -0.32
N PHE A 172 -3.30 -15.60 0.47
CA PHE A 172 -4.05 -14.46 -0.06
C PHE A 172 -3.28 -13.13 -0.03
N LYS A 173 -1.99 -13.16 0.33
CA LYS A 173 -1.13 -11.97 0.50
C LYS A 173 -1.12 -11.03 -0.70
N GLU A 174 -1.11 -11.59 -1.91
CA GLU A 174 -0.98 -10.80 -3.15
C GLU A 174 -2.33 -10.37 -3.74
N ARG A 175 -3.42 -11.12 -3.54
CA ARG A 175 -4.74 -10.84 -4.17
C ARG A 175 -5.78 -10.18 -3.27
N TRP A 176 -5.75 -10.37 -1.94
CA TRP A 176 -6.87 -9.96 -1.05
C TRP A 176 -6.49 -8.94 0.04
N ILE A 177 -5.19 -8.79 0.34
CA ILE A 177 -4.72 -7.99 1.49
C ILE A 177 -4.74 -6.46 1.24
N SER A 178 -5.07 -5.98 0.03
CA SER A 178 -5.28 -4.55 -0.19
C SER A 178 -6.57 -4.01 0.45
N VAL A 179 -7.51 -4.87 0.84
CA VAL A 179 -8.84 -4.47 1.35
C VAL A 179 -8.87 -4.54 2.88
N CYS A 180 -9.06 -3.39 3.54
CA CYS A 180 -9.07 -3.26 5.00
C CYS A 180 -10.01 -4.25 5.71
N TRP A 181 -11.24 -4.43 5.22
CA TRP A 181 -12.21 -5.33 5.85
C TRP A 181 -11.74 -6.80 5.89
N LYS A 182 -11.13 -7.29 4.80
CA LYS A 182 -10.62 -8.67 4.74
C LYS A 182 -9.49 -8.91 5.75
N ARG A 183 -8.72 -7.87 6.05
CA ARG A 183 -7.65 -7.90 7.06
C ARG A 183 -8.21 -7.96 8.47
N CYS A 184 -9.27 -7.20 8.73
CA CYS A 184 -10.00 -7.28 10.00
C CYS A 184 -10.55 -8.70 10.23
N ILE A 185 -11.06 -9.38 9.19
CA ILE A 185 -11.50 -10.78 9.31
C ILE A 185 -10.34 -11.71 9.71
N CYS A 186 -9.17 -11.58 9.07
CA CYS A 186 -8.00 -12.39 9.43
C CYS A 186 -7.51 -12.12 10.86
N ALA A 187 -7.52 -10.85 11.29
CA ALA A 187 -7.16 -10.47 12.65
C ALA A 187 -8.14 -11.01 13.68
N LEU A 188 -9.43 -11.02 13.32
CA LEU A 188 -10.51 -11.55 14.14
C LEU A 188 -10.37 -13.06 14.34
N LEU A 189 -10.10 -13.81 13.26
CA LEU A 189 -9.87 -15.27 13.35
C LEU A 189 -8.74 -15.60 14.34
N LEU A 190 -7.57 -14.95 14.17
CA LEU A 190 -6.44 -15.12 15.10
C LEU A 190 -6.79 -14.77 16.55
N ALA A 191 -7.51 -13.66 16.77
CA ALA A 191 -7.90 -13.23 18.12
C ALA A 191 -8.88 -14.23 18.76
N VAL A 192 -9.84 -14.73 17.98
CA VAL A 192 -10.80 -15.76 18.41
C VAL A 192 -10.09 -17.06 18.74
N GLY A 193 -9.13 -17.53 17.93
CA GLY A 193 -8.40 -18.75 18.23
C GLY A 193 -7.52 -18.64 19.46
N VAL A 194 -6.81 -17.52 19.63
CA VAL A 194 -5.98 -17.25 20.81
C VAL A 194 -6.85 -17.21 22.08
N CYS A 195 -7.96 -16.47 22.07
CA CYS A 195 -8.90 -16.41 23.20
C CYS A 195 -9.60 -17.76 23.45
N GLY A 196 -10.06 -18.40 22.38
CA GLY A 196 -10.74 -19.69 22.41
C GLY A 196 -9.86 -20.77 23.06
N MET A 197 -8.58 -20.83 22.70
CA MET A 197 -7.63 -21.73 23.35
C MET A 197 -7.49 -21.42 24.84
N HIS A 198 -7.25 -20.15 25.20
CA HIS A 198 -7.01 -19.75 26.59
C HIS A 198 -8.20 -20.09 27.51
N PHE A 199 -9.43 -19.76 27.11
CA PHE A 199 -10.60 -20.04 27.92
C PHE A 199 -10.95 -21.54 27.92
N THR A 200 -10.74 -22.26 26.82
CA THR A 200 -10.90 -23.72 26.78
C THR A 200 -9.96 -24.41 27.77
N ALA A 201 -8.71 -23.96 27.86
CA ALA A 201 -7.74 -24.48 28.82
C ALA A 201 -8.12 -24.13 30.28
N SER A 202 -8.89 -23.06 30.50
CA SER A 202 -9.23 -22.52 31.83
C SER A 202 -10.55 -23.06 32.41
N VAL A 203 -11.57 -23.32 31.57
CA VAL A 203 -12.93 -23.74 31.99
C VAL A 203 -12.96 -25.05 32.79
N GLY A 204 -11.96 -25.91 32.65
CA GLY A 204 -11.85 -27.18 33.38
C GLY A 204 -10.89 -27.15 34.57
N CYS A 205 -10.20 -26.04 34.83
CA CYS A 205 -9.10 -26.00 35.79
C CYS A 205 -9.61 -26.05 37.23
N GLN A 206 -9.01 -26.93 38.04
CA GLN A 206 -9.26 -26.97 39.48
C GLN A 206 -8.13 -26.26 40.23
N TYR A 207 -8.50 -25.29 41.06
CA TYR A 207 -7.58 -24.46 41.84
C TYR A 207 -7.47 -25.01 43.27
N GLN A 208 -6.33 -25.62 43.58
CA GLN A 208 -6.00 -26.08 44.92
C GLN A 208 -5.07 -25.07 45.59
N LEU A 209 -5.54 -24.46 46.69
CA LEU A 209 -4.78 -23.46 47.43
C LEU A 209 -3.56 -24.11 48.09
N ARG A 210 -2.36 -23.59 47.79
CA ARG A 210 -1.09 -24.08 48.34
C ARG A 210 -0.59 -23.21 49.48
N ARG A 211 -0.75 -21.89 49.36
CA ARG A 211 -0.29 -20.91 50.36
C ARG A 211 -1.16 -19.66 50.32
N ILE A 212 -1.47 -19.10 51.49
CA ILE A 212 -2.10 -17.78 51.60
C ILE A 212 -0.99 -16.71 51.48
N PRO A 213 -1.06 -15.79 50.49
CA PRO A 213 -0.07 -14.74 50.34
C PRO A 213 -0.04 -13.78 51.54
N PRO A 214 1.14 -13.23 51.91
CA PRO A 214 1.24 -12.16 52.90
C PRO A 214 0.52 -10.88 52.44
N GLU A 215 0.14 -10.02 53.38
CA GLU A 215 -0.75 -8.86 53.17
C GLU A 215 -0.20 -7.81 52.19
N VAL A 216 1.12 -7.80 51.97
CA VAL A 216 1.88 -6.92 51.05
C VAL A 216 1.90 -7.45 49.59
N ALA A 217 1.24 -8.56 49.29
CA ALA A 217 1.22 -9.14 47.94
C ALA A 217 0.15 -8.63 46.92
N PRO A 218 -0.74 -7.64 47.17
CA PRO A 218 -1.74 -7.25 46.17
C PRO A 218 -1.12 -6.60 44.91
N ASP A 219 0.08 -6.00 45.03
CA ASP A 219 0.78 -5.39 43.89
C ASP A 219 1.25 -6.44 42.87
N ALA A 220 1.71 -7.60 43.33
CA ALA A 220 2.22 -8.68 42.46
C ALA A 220 1.17 -9.22 41.47
N ARG A 221 -0.13 -9.10 41.81
CA ARG A 221 -1.23 -9.46 40.92
C ARG A 221 -1.55 -8.36 39.90
N ASN A 222 -1.36 -7.09 40.27
CA ASN A 222 -1.71 -5.95 39.42
C ASN A 222 -0.61 -5.61 38.40
N THR A 223 0.66 -5.83 38.75
CA THR A 223 1.82 -5.55 37.87
C THR A 223 1.70 -6.14 36.45
N PRO A 224 1.46 -7.44 36.23
CA PRO A 224 1.40 -7.99 34.87
C PRO A 224 0.22 -7.44 34.07
N VAL A 225 -0.91 -7.13 34.73
CA VAL A 225 -2.09 -6.55 34.08
C VAL A 225 -1.85 -5.10 33.70
N ILE A 226 -1.18 -4.31 34.56
CA ILE A 226 -0.81 -2.92 34.26
C ILE A 226 0.16 -2.89 33.07
N VAL A 227 1.19 -3.74 33.09
CA VAL A 227 2.14 -3.88 31.97
C VAL A 227 1.39 -4.27 30.69
N ALA A 228 0.50 -5.27 30.75
CA ALA A 228 -0.31 -5.67 29.60
C ALA A 228 -1.19 -4.53 29.07
N ALA A 229 -1.87 -3.79 29.94
CA ALA A 229 -2.70 -2.65 29.55
C ALA A 229 -1.88 -1.54 28.87
N THR A 230 -0.69 -1.21 29.40
CA THR A 230 0.20 -0.22 28.78
C THR A 230 0.69 -0.66 27.41
N LEU A 231 1.06 -1.93 27.23
CA LEU A 231 1.48 -2.48 25.95
C LEU A 231 0.33 -2.47 24.91
N CYS A 232 -0.89 -2.85 25.31
CA CYS A 232 -2.07 -2.77 24.44
C CYS A 232 -2.40 -1.32 24.04
N PHE A 233 -2.23 -0.35 24.95
CA PHE A 233 -2.43 1.06 24.63
C PHE A 233 -1.42 1.56 23.60
N VAL A 234 -0.12 1.27 23.79
CA VAL A 234 0.94 1.60 22.83
C VAL A 234 0.71 0.91 21.48
N ALA A 235 0.29 -0.36 21.49
CA ALA A 235 -0.04 -1.10 20.29
C ALA A 235 -1.18 -0.44 19.50
N SER A 236 -2.24 -0.04 20.20
CA SER A 236 -3.40 0.63 19.59
C SER A 236 -3.02 1.99 19.01
N LEU A 237 -2.22 2.78 19.71
CA LEU A 237 -1.72 4.07 19.23
C LEU A 237 -0.80 3.90 18.00
N SER A 238 0.09 2.91 18.01
CA SER A 238 0.96 2.63 16.86
C SER A 238 0.15 2.19 15.64
N CYS A 239 -0.86 1.32 15.83
CA CYS A 239 -1.77 0.92 14.77
C CYS A 239 -2.54 2.12 14.17
N LEU A 240 -3.09 3.00 15.03
CA LEU A 240 -3.78 4.22 14.60
C LEU A 240 -2.85 5.15 13.81
N THR A 241 -1.63 5.35 14.29
CA THR A 241 -0.62 6.20 13.64
C THR A 241 -0.25 5.64 12.25
N ILE A 242 -0.07 4.33 12.14
CA ILE A 242 0.21 3.63 10.89
C ILE A 242 -0.96 3.76 9.89
N LEU A 243 -2.20 3.64 10.36
CA LEU A 243 -3.40 3.82 9.54
C LEU A 243 -3.56 5.27 9.09
N PHE A 244 -3.38 6.23 9.98
CA PHE A 244 -3.43 7.66 9.68
C PHE A 244 -2.36 8.05 8.67
N TYR A 245 -1.11 7.61 8.87
CA TYR A 245 -0.02 7.84 7.93
C TYR A 245 -0.34 7.32 6.52
N VAL A 246 -0.98 6.16 6.40
CA VAL A 246 -1.41 5.64 5.09
C VAL A 246 -2.57 6.39 4.50
N ARG A 247 -3.58 6.72 5.29
CA ARG A 247 -4.71 7.54 4.82
C ARG A 247 -4.20 8.87 4.30
N TYR A 248 -3.34 9.53 5.07
CA TYR A 248 -2.69 10.78 4.70
C TYR A 248 -1.85 10.63 3.43
N ARG A 249 -0.97 9.62 3.36
CA ARG A 249 -0.12 9.36 2.18
C ARG A 249 -0.97 9.06 0.94
N ASN A 250 -1.97 8.19 1.06
CA ASN A 250 -2.85 7.84 -0.05
C ASN A 250 -3.68 9.05 -0.50
N ALA A 251 -4.14 9.89 0.42
CA ALA A 251 -4.83 11.13 0.09
C ALA A 251 -3.88 12.11 -0.62
N ALA A 252 -2.64 12.25 -0.16
CA ALA A 252 -1.63 13.08 -0.80
C ALA A 252 -1.29 12.59 -2.22
N LEU A 253 -1.13 11.27 -2.40
CA LEU A 253 -0.92 10.64 -3.72
C LEU A 253 -2.14 10.82 -4.63
N ALA A 254 -3.36 10.58 -4.11
CA ALA A 254 -4.59 10.80 -4.87
C ALA A 254 -4.77 12.28 -5.26
N ASN A 255 -4.32 13.22 -4.44
CA ASN A 255 -4.33 14.65 -4.76
C ASN A 255 -3.30 14.99 -5.87
N ARG A 256 -2.16 14.30 -5.92
CA ARG A 256 -1.22 14.39 -7.05
C ARG A 256 -1.82 13.87 -8.35
N ALA A 257 -2.61 12.81 -8.31
CA ALA A 257 -3.27 12.22 -9.47
C ALA A 257 -4.35 13.13 -10.12
N GLN A 258 -4.74 14.22 -9.47
CA GLN A 258 -5.68 15.22 -10.02
C GLN A 258 -4.97 16.34 -10.79
N HIS A 259 -3.64 16.37 -10.76
CA HIS A 259 -2.84 17.36 -11.46
C HIS A 259 -2.40 16.82 -12.81
N MET A 260 -1.96 17.72 -13.70
CA MET A 260 -1.23 17.26 -14.87
C MET A 260 0.19 16.92 -14.47
N MET A 261 0.60 15.69 -14.80
CA MET A 261 1.89 15.13 -14.44
C MET A 261 2.66 14.78 -15.71
N LEU A 262 3.98 14.89 -15.61
CA LEU A 262 4.94 14.42 -16.60
C LEU A 262 5.69 13.25 -15.99
N ALA A 263 5.70 12.09 -16.62
CA ALA A 263 6.40 10.90 -16.13
C ALA A 263 7.39 10.36 -17.16
N CYS A 264 8.37 9.60 -16.69
CA CYS A 264 9.25 8.81 -17.55
C CYS A 264 8.89 7.33 -17.42
N ALA A 265 8.58 6.70 -18.55
CA ALA A 265 8.38 5.26 -18.69
C ALA A 265 9.54 4.68 -19.50
N TYR A 266 10.61 4.29 -18.81
CA TYR A 266 11.75 3.63 -19.43
C TYR A 266 11.66 2.13 -19.27
N PHE A 267 11.98 1.42 -20.35
CA PHE A 267 11.88 -0.03 -20.42
C PHE A 267 13.24 -0.66 -20.68
N ASP A 268 13.46 -1.79 -20.01
CA ASP A 268 14.54 -2.74 -20.28
C ASP A 268 14.22 -3.60 -21.52
N GLU A 269 15.21 -4.29 -22.07
CA GLU A 269 15.06 -5.23 -23.19
C GLU A 269 14.06 -6.35 -22.90
N HIS A 270 13.92 -6.70 -21.62
CA HIS A 270 13.00 -7.74 -21.16
C HIS A 270 11.59 -7.21 -20.85
N GLY A 271 11.32 -5.93 -21.11
CA GLY A 271 10.03 -5.29 -20.84
C GLY A 271 9.79 -4.93 -19.37
N ASN A 272 10.84 -4.90 -18.55
CA ASN A 272 10.75 -4.38 -17.19
C ASN A 272 10.67 -2.86 -17.21
N ILE A 273 9.81 -2.27 -16.38
CA ILE A 273 9.65 -0.82 -16.29
C ILE A 273 10.51 -0.24 -15.17
N MET A 274 11.10 0.92 -15.42
CA MET A 274 11.85 1.69 -14.44
C MET A 274 10.90 2.26 -13.38
N VAL A 275 11.22 2.01 -12.12
CA VAL A 275 10.49 2.55 -10.96
C VAL A 275 11.44 3.11 -9.93
N THR A 276 10.93 4.05 -9.14
CA THR A 276 11.61 4.52 -7.92
C THR A 276 11.70 3.39 -6.88
N ASN A 277 12.46 3.61 -5.80
CA ASN A 277 12.51 2.70 -4.65
C ASN A 277 11.13 2.43 -3.99
N GLU A 278 10.12 3.22 -4.33
CA GLU A 278 8.74 3.06 -3.86
C GLU A 278 7.84 2.25 -4.81
N GLY A 279 8.32 1.89 -6.01
CA GLY A 279 7.55 1.17 -7.01
C GLY A 279 6.62 2.05 -7.85
N THR A 280 6.83 3.37 -7.86
CA THR A 280 6.11 4.33 -8.70
C THR A 280 6.99 4.82 -9.85
N LEU A 281 6.38 5.32 -10.93
CA LEU A 281 7.14 5.95 -11.99
C LEU A 281 7.75 7.28 -11.52
N PRO A 282 8.96 7.63 -11.97
CA PRO A 282 9.50 8.97 -11.82
C PRO A 282 8.58 9.97 -12.52
N SER A 283 8.11 10.97 -11.78
CA SER A 283 7.13 11.93 -12.30
C SER A 283 7.22 13.28 -11.61
N GLN A 284 6.95 14.34 -12.37
CA GLN A 284 6.96 15.73 -11.94
C GLN A 284 5.63 16.40 -12.29
N ARG A 285 5.17 17.34 -11.46
CA ARG A 285 3.91 18.05 -11.68
C ARG A 285 4.12 19.23 -12.64
N ILE A 286 3.33 19.27 -13.71
CA ILE A 286 3.29 20.38 -14.68
C ILE A 286 2.42 21.52 -14.14
N ALA A 287 1.14 21.23 -13.88
CA ALA A 287 0.15 22.25 -13.52
C ALA A 287 -0.88 21.74 -12.51
N LYS A 288 -1.44 22.65 -11.70
CA LYS A 288 -2.57 22.37 -10.81
C LYS A 288 -3.86 22.24 -11.63
N ARG A 289 -4.84 21.48 -11.10
CA ARG A 289 -6.14 21.20 -11.74
C ARG A 289 -6.91 22.47 -12.12
N PHE A 290 -6.78 23.52 -11.32
CA PHE A 290 -7.47 24.80 -11.55
C PHE A 290 -7.02 25.51 -12.83
N VAL A 291 -5.77 25.33 -13.28
CA VAL A 291 -5.29 25.87 -14.56
C VAL A 291 -5.95 25.13 -15.73
N LEU A 292 -6.21 23.83 -15.57
CA LEU A 292 -6.90 23.04 -16.59
C LEU A 292 -8.39 23.36 -16.71
N GLN A 293 -9.01 23.77 -15.61
CA GLN A 293 -10.43 24.12 -15.57
C GLN A 293 -10.75 25.45 -16.28
N LYS A 294 -9.71 26.22 -16.63
CA LYS A 294 -9.79 27.42 -17.49
C LYS A 294 -9.60 27.11 -18.98
N PHE A 295 -9.14 25.90 -19.34
CA PHE A 295 -9.28 25.45 -20.72
C PHE A 295 -10.75 25.06 -20.88
N ASP A 296 -11.48 25.77 -21.73
CA ASP A 296 -12.89 25.45 -21.98
C ASP A 296 -13.08 24.09 -22.67
N ASP A 297 -12.02 23.56 -23.27
CA ASP A 297 -11.95 22.24 -23.90
C ASP A 297 -11.09 21.23 -23.10
N HIS A 298 -11.46 19.96 -23.18
CA HIS A 298 -10.65 18.85 -22.64
C HIS A 298 -9.25 18.87 -23.29
N PHE A 299 -8.21 19.14 -22.49
CA PHE A 299 -6.83 19.09 -22.97
C PHE A 299 -6.53 17.70 -23.53
N GLY A 300 -6.22 17.62 -24.81
CA GLY A 300 -5.94 16.36 -25.49
C GLY A 300 -5.09 16.61 -26.72
N ILE A 301 -4.96 15.58 -27.55
CA ILE A 301 -4.11 15.60 -28.76
C ILE A 301 -4.53 16.71 -29.74
N HIS A 302 -5.77 17.19 -29.65
CA HIS A 302 -6.32 18.24 -30.50
C HIS A 302 -6.04 19.66 -29.99
N HIS A 303 -5.51 19.82 -28.78
CA HIS A 303 -5.34 21.12 -28.16
C HIS A 303 -4.10 21.86 -28.73
N PRO A 304 -4.16 23.17 -29.03
CA PRO A 304 -3.03 23.92 -29.61
C PRO A 304 -1.76 23.86 -28.73
N VAL A 305 -1.94 23.78 -27.42
CA VAL A 305 -0.83 23.64 -26.46
C VAL A 305 -0.18 22.25 -26.52
N TRP A 306 -0.92 21.21 -26.88
CA TRP A 306 -0.35 19.87 -27.10
C TRP A 306 0.64 19.88 -28.26
N PHE A 307 0.26 20.47 -29.40
CA PHE A 307 1.16 20.60 -30.56
C PHE A 307 2.43 21.40 -30.25
N TRP A 308 2.29 22.47 -29.46
CA TRP A 308 3.44 23.23 -28.97
C TRP A 308 4.35 22.36 -28.09
N ILE A 309 3.78 21.62 -27.13
CA ILE A 309 4.52 20.68 -26.28
C ILE A 309 5.27 19.66 -27.13
N TRP A 310 4.58 19.04 -28.10
CA TRP A 310 5.16 18.05 -28.98
C TRP A 310 6.39 18.60 -29.70
N LYS A 311 6.25 19.78 -30.32
CA LYS A 311 7.35 20.47 -31.02
C LYS A 311 8.54 20.78 -30.12
N VAL A 312 8.29 21.32 -28.92
CA VAL A 312 9.36 21.65 -27.96
C VAL A 312 10.04 20.40 -27.42
N SER A 313 9.28 19.32 -27.21
CA SER A 313 9.83 18.06 -26.71
C SER A 313 10.84 17.41 -27.65
N SER A 314 10.75 17.72 -28.96
CA SER A 314 11.69 17.26 -29.99
C SER A 314 12.89 18.19 -30.20
N ASP A 315 12.82 19.46 -29.76
CA ASP A 315 13.92 20.42 -29.88
C ASP A 315 14.03 21.32 -28.65
N TRP A 316 14.75 20.82 -27.63
CA TRP A 316 14.97 21.53 -26.38
C TRP A 316 15.91 22.74 -26.50
N ASN A 317 16.74 22.80 -27.56
CA ASN A 317 17.70 23.90 -27.76
C ASN A 317 16.98 25.26 -27.83
N SER A 318 15.78 25.26 -28.40
CA SER A 318 14.96 26.46 -28.55
C SER A 318 14.48 27.08 -27.22
N VAL A 319 14.44 26.31 -26.12
CA VAL A 319 13.80 26.72 -24.86
C VAL A 319 14.70 26.62 -23.63
N VAL A 320 15.78 25.84 -23.67
CA VAL A 320 16.61 25.52 -22.50
C VAL A 320 17.11 26.76 -21.73
N ASP A 321 17.52 27.82 -22.44
CA ASP A 321 18.02 29.06 -21.84
C ASP A 321 16.93 29.85 -21.09
N LEU A 322 15.67 29.68 -21.49
CA LEU A 322 14.53 30.39 -20.88
C LEU A 322 14.03 29.69 -19.61
N ILE A 323 14.34 28.41 -19.39
CA ILE A 323 13.79 27.62 -18.27
C ILE A 323 14.10 28.25 -16.91
N SER A 324 15.28 28.84 -16.76
CA SER A 324 15.68 29.55 -15.53
C SER A 324 14.75 30.74 -15.24
N LYS A 325 14.43 31.54 -16.27
CA LYS A 325 13.53 32.70 -16.18
C LYS A 325 12.09 32.26 -15.93
N MET A 326 11.62 31.22 -16.63
CA MET A 326 10.30 30.62 -16.44
C MET A 326 10.12 30.13 -14.99
N ARG A 327 11.14 29.49 -14.41
CA ARG A 327 11.12 29.04 -13.01
C ARG A 327 10.93 30.21 -12.04
N VAL A 328 11.65 31.32 -12.23
CA VAL A 328 11.51 32.52 -11.41
C VAL A 328 10.13 33.15 -11.57
N HIS A 329 9.61 33.20 -12.79
CA HIS A 329 8.28 33.72 -13.07
C HIS A 329 7.20 32.90 -12.34
N LEU A 330 7.18 31.57 -12.50
CA LEU A 330 6.23 30.68 -11.82
C LEU A 330 6.30 30.76 -10.29
N GLN A 331 7.48 31.02 -9.72
CA GLN A 331 7.63 31.23 -8.27
C GLN A 331 6.98 32.53 -7.80
N ARG A 332 7.08 33.60 -8.60
CA ARG A 332 6.45 34.90 -8.31
C ARG A 332 4.94 34.85 -8.47
N THR A 333 4.46 34.12 -9.48
CA THR A 333 3.03 34.00 -9.81
C THR A 333 2.32 32.91 -8.96
N ASN A 334 3.04 32.23 -8.05
CA ASN A 334 2.47 31.16 -7.23
C ASN A 334 1.45 31.72 -6.20
N PRO A 335 0.25 31.12 -6.02
CA PRO A 335 -0.92 31.76 -5.36
C PRO A 335 -0.86 31.94 -3.84
N HIS A 336 0.32 31.92 -3.21
CA HIS A 336 0.46 32.27 -1.79
C HIS A 336 0.82 33.75 -1.58
N SER A 337 0.96 34.53 -2.65
CA SER A 337 0.98 35.99 -2.55
C SER A 337 -0.43 36.50 -2.23
N LYS A 338 -0.55 36.99 -1.00
CA LYS A 338 -1.71 37.62 -0.37
C LYS A 338 -2.28 38.78 -1.20
N TYR A 339 -3.61 38.78 -1.33
CA TYR A 339 -4.50 39.94 -1.54
C TYR A 339 -4.38 40.77 -2.85
N ASN A 340 -5.55 41.02 -3.43
CA ASN A 340 -5.89 41.90 -4.57
C ASN A 340 -5.63 41.27 -5.95
N THR A 341 -6.63 40.64 -6.58
CA THR A 341 -7.84 41.33 -7.04
C THR A 341 -9.13 40.56 -6.70
N ALA A 342 -10.05 41.29 -6.09
CA ALA A 342 -11.41 40.87 -5.85
C ALA A 342 -12.16 40.67 -7.18
N THR A 343 -13.26 39.93 -7.07
CA THR A 343 -14.35 39.81 -8.04
C THR A 343 -13.99 39.20 -9.39
N SER A 344 -14.18 37.89 -9.49
CA SER A 344 -15.08 37.38 -10.53
C SER A 344 -15.79 36.14 -9.99
N SER A 345 -17.01 36.42 -9.55
CA SER A 345 -18.16 35.54 -9.69
C SER A 345 -18.00 34.53 -10.82
N ARG A 346 -18.53 33.34 -10.54
CA ARG A 346 -19.05 32.26 -11.38
C ARG A 346 -19.65 32.67 -12.76
N SER A 347 -18.97 33.49 -13.56
CA SER A 347 -19.38 33.90 -14.90
C SER A 347 -18.66 33.01 -15.92
N SER A 348 -19.44 32.20 -16.60
CA SER A 348 -19.09 31.44 -17.80
C SER A 348 -18.86 32.35 -19.03
N ILE A 349 -18.20 33.49 -18.83
CA ILE A 349 -17.85 34.42 -19.92
C ILE A 349 -16.39 34.14 -20.24
N TYR A 350 -16.16 33.62 -21.44
CA TYR A 350 -14.82 33.45 -22.02
C TYR A 350 -14.12 34.81 -22.01
N ASP A 351 -13.00 34.90 -21.31
CA ASP A 351 -12.14 36.07 -21.31
C ASP A 351 -10.80 35.66 -21.95
N GLU A 352 -10.54 36.18 -23.15
CA GLU A 352 -9.43 35.78 -24.02
C GLU A 352 -8.07 36.05 -23.38
N GLU A 353 -7.96 37.12 -22.58
CA GLU A 353 -6.75 37.45 -21.82
C GLU A 353 -6.47 36.42 -20.72
N SER A 354 -7.50 36.02 -19.95
CA SER A 354 -7.34 34.98 -18.92
C SER A 354 -6.98 33.61 -19.51
N TYR A 355 -7.44 33.30 -20.73
CA TYR A 355 -7.07 32.06 -21.43
C TYR A 355 -5.60 32.10 -21.87
N HIS A 356 -5.14 33.22 -22.43
CA HIS A 356 -3.76 33.41 -22.87
C HIS A 356 -2.77 33.28 -21.70
N ASP A 357 -3.06 33.93 -20.57
CA ASP A 357 -2.25 33.85 -19.36
C ASP A 357 -2.16 32.42 -18.81
N SER A 358 -3.28 31.70 -18.78
CA SER A 358 -3.31 30.31 -18.30
C SER A 358 -2.48 29.37 -19.20
N THR A 359 -2.51 29.62 -20.52
CA THR A 359 -1.73 28.88 -21.51
C THR A 359 -0.23 29.12 -21.34
N ILE A 360 0.19 30.37 -21.11
CA ILE A 360 1.61 30.71 -20.85
C ILE A 360 2.10 30.01 -19.59
N LEU A 361 1.39 30.15 -18.48
CA LEU A 361 1.77 29.53 -17.21
C LEU A 361 1.87 28.00 -17.31
N PHE A 362 1.00 27.39 -18.13
CA PHE A 362 1.05 25.96 -18.39
C PHE A 362 2.29 25.56 -19.20
N ARG A 363 2.61 26.31 -20.27
CA ARG A 363 3.80 26.08 -21.11
C ARG A 363 5.09 26.21 -20.30
N GLU A 364 5.18 27.24 -19.47
CA GLU A 364 6.30 27.43 -18.55
C GLU A 364 6.38 26.29 -17.53
N GLY A 365 5.24 25.90 -16.95
CA GLY A 365 5.15 24.79 -16.00
C GLY A 365 5.64 23.47 -16.59
N TYR A 366 5.34 23.23 -17.88
CA TYR A 366 5.80 22.06 -18.60
C TYR A 366 7.32 22.05 -18.77
N CYS A 367 7.93 23.14 -19.24
CA CYS A 367 9.38 23.23 -19.43
C CYS A 367 10.14 23.09 -18.11
N VAL A 368 9.65 23.72 -17.03
CA VAL A 368 10.27 23.59 -15.70
C VAL A 368 10.11 22.16 -15.16
N ALA A 369 8.95 21.53 -15.35
CA ALA A 369 8.73 20.15 -14.93
C ALA A 369 9.62 19.15 -15.70
N ALA A 370 9.81 19.35 -17.01
CA ALA A 370 10.72 18.52 -17.82
C ALA A 370 12.17 18.68 -17.37
N ALA A 371 12.62 19.92 -17.10
CA ALA A 371 13.97 20.17 -16.58
C ALA A 371 14.19 19.56 -15.18
N ASP A 372 13.21 19.67 -14.28
CA ASP A 372 13.26 19.03 -12.96
C ASP A 372 13.31 17.51 -13.07
N LEU A 373 12.57 16.92 -14.01
CA LEU A 373 12.56 15.48 -14.25
C LEU A 373 13.89 15.00 -14.82
N ALA A 374 14.49 15.74 -15.75
CA ALA A 374 15.84 15.48 -16.27
C ALA A 374 16.90 15.55 -15.15
N ALA A 375 16.81 16.57 -14.28
CA ALA A 375 17.67 16.69 -13.12
C ALA A 375 17.53 15.51 -12.12
N GLN A 376 16.29 15.02 -11.89
CA GLN A 376 16.05 13.83 -11.06
C GLN A 376 16.63 12.54 -11.66
N LEU A 377 16.68 12.46 -12.98
CA LEU A 377 17.24 11.33 -13.71
C LEU A 377 18.76 11.46 -13.95
N HIS A 378 19.37 12.58 -13.54
CA HIS A 378 20.77 12.93 -13.81
C HIS A 378 21.13 12.93 -15.31
N VAL A 379 20.20 13.37 -16.17
CA VAL A 379 20.40 13.49 -17.61
C VAL A 379 20.32 14.96 -18.04
N ASN A 380 21.07 15.35 -19.07
CA ASN A 380 20.91 16.65 -19.68
C ASN A 380 19.60 16.71 -20.47
N LEU A 381 18.82 17.78 -20.30
CA LEU A 381 17.55 17.94 -21.03
C LEU A 381 17.74 17.95 -22.55
N VAL A 382 18.87 18.50 -23.03
CA VAL A 382 19.22 18.60 -24.45
C VAL A 382 19.53 17.24 -25.06
N ASP A 383 20.18 16.34 -24.31
CA ASP A 383 20.44 14.96 -24.74
C ASP A 383 19.15 14.11 -24.75
N GLY A 384 18.05 14.67 -24.22
CA GLY A 384 16.69 14.21 -24.39
C GLY A 384 16.23 13.20 -23.33
N LEU A 385 15.02 13.42 -22.80
CA LEU A 385 14.27 12.45 -22.00
C LEU A 385 13.69 11.28 -22.85
N GLY A 386 13.95 11.29 -24.15
CA GLY A 386 13.32 10.43 -25.14
C GLY A 386 12.10 11.09 -25.81
N PRO A 387 11.47 10.40 -26.78
CA PRO A 387 10.25 10.85 -27.42
C PRO A 387 9.08 10.94 -26.43
N LEU A 388 8.23 11.95 -26.63
CA LEU A 388 6.98 12.11 -25.90
C LEU A 388 5.95 11.13 -26.47
N TYR A 389 5.21 10.44 -25.61
CA TYR A 389 4.12 9.55 -26.01
C TYR A 389 3.01 10.33 -26.72
N ASP A 390 2.49 9.79 -27.81
CA ASP A 390 1.53 10.40 -28.72
C ASP A 390 0.13 10.60 -28.13
N GLN A 391 -0.17 9.98 -26.99
CA GLN A 391 -1.45 10.12 -26.28
C GLN A 391 -1.30 10.72 -24.88
N VAL A 392 -2.37 11.41 -24.45
CA VAL A 392 -2.53 11.91 -23.08
C VAL A 392 -3.33 10.88 -22.29
N LEU A 393 -2.79 10.38 -21.17
CA LEU A 393 -3.52 9.43 -20.32
C LEU A 393 -4.30 10.15 -19.22
N GLY A 394 -5.58 9.83 -19.09
CA GLY A 394 -6.42 10.27 -17.98
C GLY A 394 -6.06 9.61 -16.65
N THR A 395 -5.95 10.42 -15.59
CA THR A 395 -5.73 9.97 -14.21
C THR A 395 -6.92 10.31 -13.32
N GLY A 396 -7.04 9.64 -12.16
CA GLY A 396 -8.18 9.87 -11.24
C GLY A 396 -9.47 9.14 -11.62
N LEU A 397 -9.38 8.13 -12.47
CA LEU A 397 -10.48 7.36 -13.05
C LEU A 397 -11.19 6.42 -12.05
N LEU A 398 -10.54 6.02 -10.95
CA LEU A 398 -11.08 5.07 -9.99
C LEU A 398 -12.46 5.47 -9.41
N THR A 399 -12.67 6.75 -9.09
CA THR A 399 -13.96 7.21 -8.56
C THR A 399 -15.05 7.17 -9.63
N ALA A 400 -14.73 7.59 -10.86
CA ALA A 400 -15.67 7.58 -11.98
C ALA A 400 -16.06 6.15 -12.38
N TYR A 401 -15.09 5.23 -12.37
CA TYR A 401 -15.31 3.82 -12.68
C TYR A 401 -16.18 3.11 -11.61
N GLN A 402 -15.95 3.38 -10.31
CA GLN A 402 -16.80 2.85 -9.23
C GLN A 402 -18.25 3.36 -9.32
N HIS A 403 -18.45 4.62 -9.70
CA HIS A 403 -19.79 5.16 -9.92
C HIS A 403 -20.44 4.63 -11.20
N GLY A 404 -19.66 4.45 -12.28
CA GLY A 404 -20.12 3.87 -13.54
C GLY A 404 -20.59 2.42 -13.38
N ILE A 405 -19.84 1.58 -12.65
CA ILE A 405 -20.28 0.21 -12.34
C ILE A 405 -21.58 0.22 -11.53
N ARG A 406 -21.72 1.10 -10.53
CA ARG A 406 -22.96 1.23 -9.76
C ARG A 406 -24.15 1.74 -10.57
N ALA A 407 -23.91 2.54 -11.62
CA ALA A 407 -24.95 3.04 -12.51
C ALA A 407 -25.41 1.97 -13.53
N LEU A 408 -24.47 1.13 -13.99
CA LEU A 408 -24.76 -0.04 -14.83
C LEU A 408 -25.55 -1.11 -14.07
N ASP A 409 -25.24 -1.35 -12.79
CA ASP A 409 -25.98 -2.29 -11.92
C ASP A 409 -27.43 -1.83 -11.67
N ASN A 410 -27.68 -0.52 -11.75
CA ASN A 410 -29.01 0.09 -11.58
C ASN A 410 -29.74 0.37 -12.90
N GLY A 411 -29.31 -0.23 -14.03
CA GLY A 411 -30.03 -0.17 -15.30
C GLY A 411 -30.05 1.20 -16.00
N GLY A 412 -29.17 2.13 -15.62
CA GLY A 412 -29.12 3.48 -16.19
C GLY A 412 -28.44 3.53 -17.56
N THR A 413 -29.17 3.94 -18.60
CA THR A 413 -28.72 4.04 -20.01
C THR A 413 -27.97 5.33 -20.36
N GLN A 414 -27.33 5.99 -19.38
CA GLN A 414 -26.51 7.16 -19.68
C GLN A 414 -25.04 6.75 -19.82
N GLN A 415 -24.46 7.02 -21.01
CA GLN A 415 -23.01 7.09 -21.20
C GLN A 415 -22.45 8.13 -20.23
N SER A 416 -22.09 7.69 -19.01
CA SER A 416 -21.35 8.53 -18.09
C SER A 416 -20.02 8.86 -18.75
N THR A 417 -19.87 10.12 -19.19
CA THR A 417 -18.57 10.66 -19.60
C THR A 417 -17.62 10.41 -18.46
N ILE A 418 -16.67 9.49 -18.66
CA ILE A 418 -15.68 9.14 -17.65
C ILE A 418 -14.89 10.42 -17.35
N PHE A 419 -15.20 11.07 -16.24
CA PHE A 419 -14.64 12.36 -15.90
C PHE A 419 -13.22 12.16 -15.36
N GLU A 420 -12.23 12.35 -16.22
CA GLU A 420 -10.81 12.36 -15.85
C GLU A 420 -10.55 13.52 -14.89
N LYS A 421 -9.95 13.24 -13.73
CA LYS A 421 -9.67 14.28 -12.72
C LYS A 421 -8.30 14.92 -12.91
N GLY A 422 -7.40 14.25 -13.61
CA GLY A 422 -6.07 14.71 -13.98
C GLY A 422 -5.61 14.04 -15.28
N GLN A 423 -4.41 14.38 -15.72
CA GLN A 423 -3.82 13.90 -16.98
C GLN A 423 -2.33 13.63 -16.82
N LEU A 424 -1.81 12.74 -17.64
CA LEU A 424 -0.44 12.26 -17.54
C LEU A 424 0.18 12.16 -18.92
N LEU A 425 1.34 12.80 -19.04
CA LEU A 425 2.20 12.77 -20.21
C LEU A 425 3.40 11.88 -19.93
N PHE A 426 3.88 11.15 -20.92
CA PHE A 426 5.01 10.24 -20.77
C PHE A 426 6.13 10.59 -21.72
N TYR A 427 7.33 10.63 -21.18
CA TYR A 427 8.52 10.33 -21.97
C TYR A 427 8.78 8.84 -21.96
N THR A 428 9.04 8.30 -23.14
CA THR A 428 9.24 6.87 -23.32
C THR A 428 10.61 6.60 -23.89
N ARG A 429 11.30 5.58 -23.38
CA ARG A 429 12.57 5.16 -23.95
C ARG A 429 12.81 3.67 -23.70
N ARG A 430 13.44 3.01 -24.67
CA ARG A 430 14.11 1.73 -24.43
C ARG A 430 15.55 2.02 -24.02
N LEU A 431 15.98 1.46 -22.90
CA LEU A 431 17.34 1.65 -22.40
C LEU A 431 18.27 0.58 -22.95
N SER A 432 19.50 0.98 -23.25
CA SER A 432 20.59 0.04 -23.53
C SER A 432 21.13 -0.57 -22.22
N PRO A 433 21.83 -1.72 -22.27
CA PRO A 433 22.40 -2.34 -21.07
C PRO A 433 23.33 -1.42 -20.28
N ALA A 434 24.12 -0.57 -20.95
CA ALA A 434 25.01 0.37 -20.28
C ALA A 434 24.25 1.47 -19.50
N GLU A 435 23.12 1.92 -20.04
CA GLU A 435 22.27 2.93 -19.40
C GLU A 435 21.48 2.32 -18.24
N LEU A 436 21.11 1.04 -18.34
CA LEU A 436 20.47 0.29 -17.27
C LEU A 436 21.33 0.30 -16.00
N ASP A 437 22.63 0.06 -16.15
CA ASP A 437 23.60 0.10 -15.04
C ASP A 437 23.71 1.51 -14.44
N HIS A 438 23.68 2.55 -15.28
CA HIS A 438 23.69 3.94 -14.82
C HIS A 438 22.46 4.26 -13.94
N TYR A 439 21.24 3.98 -14.40
CA TYR A 439 20.03 4.25 -13.59
C TYR A 439 19.94 3.38 -12.34
N THR A 440 20.44 2.15 -12.42
CA THR A 440 20.54 1.27 -11.24
C THR A 440 21.51 1.84 -10.21
N SER A 441 22.63 2.42 -10.64
CA SER A 441 23.60 3.08 -9.75
C SER A 441 23.05 4.33 -9.06
N ILE A 442 22.17 5.07 -9.73
CA ILE A 442 21.45 6.23 -9.18
C ILE A 442 20.39 5.81 -8.14
N GLY A 443 20.00 4.54 -8.14
CA GLY A 443 19.07 3.95 -7.18
C GLY A 443 17.66 3.72 -7.71
N PHE A 444 17.45 3.75 -9.02
CA PHE A 444 16.24 3.25 -9.66
C PHE A 444 16.26 1.72 -9.74
N ARG A 445 15.08 1.12 -9.92
CA ARG A 445 14.92 -0.33 -10.03
C ARG A 445 14.08 -0.67 -11.24
N PHE A 446 14.39 -1.82 -11.85
CA PHE A 446 13.63 -2.38 -12.95
C PHE A 446 12.83 -3.58 -12.44
N ALA A 447 11.53 -3.54 -12.68
CA ALA A 447 10.63 -4.59 -12.24
C ALA A 447 9.60 -4.93 -13.32
N PRO A 448 9.15 -6.19 -13.39
CA PRO A 448 8.07 -6.56 -14.29
C PRO A 448 6.77 -5.84 -13.88
N LEU A 449 5.97 -5.43 -14.85
CA LEU A 449 4.77 -4.61 -14.65
C LEU A 449 3.81 -5.24 -13.63
N ASN A 450 3.63 -6.55 -13.65
CA ASN A 450 2.77 -7.30 -12.72
C ASN A 450 3.11 -7.12 -11.23
N ARG A 451 4.35 -6.75 -10.88
CA ARG A 451 4.76 -6.50 -9.49
C ARG A 451 4.51 -5.07 -9.04
N VAL A 452 4.50 -4.13 -9.98
CA VAL A 452 4.41 -2.69 -9.71
C VAL A 452 3.07 -2.08 -10.12
N GLU A 453 2.24 -2.82 -10.86
CA GLU A 453 0.93 -2.40 -11.36
C GLU A 453 0.05 -1.83 -10.26
N GLY A 454 0.00 -2.46 -9.07
CA GLY A 454 -0.79 -1.99 -7.95
C GLY A 454 -0.29 -0.66 -7.38
N ALA A 455 1.03 -0.47 -7.32
CA ALA A 455 1.63 0.77 -6.82
C ALA A 455 1.41 1.93 -7.81
N ILE A 456 1.60 1.67 -9.10
CA ILE A 456 1.38 2.63 -10.18
C ILE A 456 -0.10 2.99 -10.30
N ALA A 457 -1.00 1.99 -10.30
CA ALA A 457 -2.46 2.15 -10.35
C ALA A 457 -2.99 2.99 -9.19
N ASN A 458 -2.53 2.72 -7.97
CA ASN A 458 -2.93 3.51 -6.80
C ASN A 458 -2.40 4.95 -6.85
N THR A 459 -1.20 5.14 -7.40
CA THR A 459 -0.60 6.48 -7.51
C THR A 459 -1.30 7.32 -8.59
N MET A 460 -1.63 6.73 -9.73
CA MET A 460 -2.32 7.40 -10.84
C MET A 460 -3.85 7.40 -10.69
N GLN A 461 -4.37 6.65 -9.71
CA GLN A 461 -5.79 6.43 -9.49
C GLN A 461 -6.50 5.81 -10.72
N ILE A 462 -5.85 4.87 -11.40
CA ILE A 462 -6.35 4.16 -12.58
C ILE A 462 -6.64 2.69 -12.19
N PRO A 463 -7.75 2.07 -12.63
CA PRO A 463 -7.99 0.65 -12.40
C PRO A 463 -6.87 -0.24 -12.97
N VAL A 464 -6.43 -1.26 -12.23
CA VAL A 464 -5.27 -2.12 -12.58
C VAL A 464 -5.39 -2.72 -13.98
N GLY A 465 -6.58 -3.23 -14.36
CA GLY A 465 -6.79 -3.82 -15.68
C GLY A 465 -6.64 -2.83 -16.84
N LEU A 466 -7.09 -1.57 -16.66
CA LEU A 466 -6.93 -0.53 -17.67
C LEU A 466 -5.48 -0.05 -17.74
N LEU A 467 -4.81 0.06 -16.59
CA LEU A 467 -3.40 0.43 -16.55
C LEU A 467 -2.51 -0.56 -17.32
N ALA A 468 -2.76 -1.86 -17.21
CA ALA A 468 -1.97 -2.87 -17.92
C ALA A 468 -2.04 -2.67 -19.45
N ILE A 469 -3.25 -2.44 -19.98
CA ILE A 469 -3.47 -2.18 -21.42
C ILE A 469 -2.75 -0.90 -21.84
N GLN A 470 -2.86 0.17 -21.06
CA GLN A 470 -2.21 1.45 -21.38
C GLN A 470 -0.68 1.35 -21.33
N MET A 471 -0.13 0.70 -20.31
CA MET A 471 1.32 0.53 -20.18
C MET A 471 1.90 -0.35 -21.27
N GLN A 472 1.15 -1.35 -21.77
CA GLN A 472 1.55 -2.12 -22.94
C GLN A 472 1.67 -1.24 -24.18
N ARG A 473 0.70 -0.34 -24.44
CA ARG A 473 0.79 0.60 -25.57
C ARG A 473 1.97 1.56 -25.46
N VAL A 474 2.23 2.06 -24.25
CA VAL A 474 3.38 2.92 -23.96
C VAL A 474 4.69 2.16 -24.21
N GLN A 475 4.76 0.88 -23.84
CA GLN A 475 5.90 0.02 -24.11
C GLN A 475 6.11 -0.23 -25.60
N ASP A 476 5.04 -0.54 -26.34
CA ASP A 476 5.09 -0.77 -27.79
C ASP A 476 5.56 0.51 -28.52
N TYR A 477 5.08 1.69 -28.09
CA TYR A 477 5.55 2.98 -28.61
C TYR A 477 7.04 3.23 -28.31
N ALA A 478 7.49 2.94 -27.09
CA ALA A 478 8.90 3.06 -26.71
C ALA A 478 9.80 2.16 -27.58
N TYR A 479 9.35 0.95 -27.88
CA TYR A 479 10.08 0.02 -28.74
C TYR A 479 10.16 0.56 -30.17
N ARG A 480 9.04 0.98 -30.75
CA ARG A 480 8.97 1.54 -32.12
C ARG A 480 9.88 2.74 -32.31
N THR A 481 9.81 3.72 -31.41
CA THR A 481 10.60 4.96 -31.51
C THR A 481 12.08 4.78 -31.17
N SER A 482 12.44 3.71 -30.45
CA SER A 482 13.84 3.37 -30.16
C SER A 482 14.58 2.71 -31.33
N LEU A 483 13.87 2.13 -32.30
CA LEU A 483 14.48 1.60 -33.51
C LEU A 483 14.52 2.70 -34.58
N PRO A 484 15.70 3.08 -35.11
CA PRO A 484 15.77 4.01 -36.22
C PRO A 484 15.08 3.39 -37.44
N SER A 485 13.97 3.99 -37.87
CA SER A 485 13.36 3.65 -39.15
C SER A 485 14.35 4.04 -40.26
N PRO A 486 14.64 3.17 -41.25
CA PRO A 486 15.49 3.54 -42.36
C PRO A 486 14.90 4.79 -43.04
N PRO A 487 15.73 5.78 -43.43
CA PRO A 487 15.24 6.96 -44.13
C PRO A 487 14.50 6.50 -45.38
N LYS A 488 13.20 6.78 -45.43
CA LYS A 488 12.36 6.47 -46.59
C LYS A 488 12.83 7.36 -47.75
N GLN A 489 13.64 6.82 -48.65
CA GLN A 489 14.09 7.52 -49.86
C GLN A 489 13.03 7.36 -50.95
N GLY A 490 12.50 8.47 -51.47
CA GLY A 490 11.50 8.46 -52.54
C GLY A 490 10.58 9.70 -52.53
N THR A 491 9.76 9.83 -53.56
CA THR A 491 8.60 10.75 -53.56
C THR A 491 7.38 9.95 -53.12
N PHE A 492 6.78 10.32 -52.00
CA PHE A 492 5.59 9.65 -51.46
C PHE A 492 4.35 10.47 -51.78
N PHE A 493 3.29 9.80 -52.24
CA PHE A 493 1.96 10.40 -52.32
C PHE A 493 1.21 10.07 -51.02
N VAL A 494 0.86 11.09 -50.26
CA VAL A 494 0.13 10.92 -49.00
C VAL A 494 -1.37 11.05 -49.29
N CYS A 495 -2.11 9.95 -49.13
CA CYS A 495 -3.57 9.94 -49.22
C CYS A 495 -4.18 9.96 -47.81
N LEU A 496 -4.82 11.07 -47.45
CA LEU A 496 -5.41 11.27 -46.12
C LEU A 496 -6.92 11.05 -46.18
N ALA A 497 -7.43 10.09 -45.39
CA ALA A 497 -8.86 9.99 -45.16
C ALA A 497 -9.25 10.95 -44.02
N ALA A 498 -10.09 11.93 -44.31
CA ALA A 498 -10.55 12.92 -43.33
C ALA A 498 -11.97 12.61 -42.85
N LEU A 499 -12.16 12.53 -41.54
CA LEU A 499 -13.46 12.46 -40.88
C LEU A 499 -13.86 13.86 -40.41
N ALA A 500 -14.95 14.39 -40.95
CA ALA A 500 -15.53 15.66 -40.49
C ALA A 500 -16.34 15.45 -39.21
N ARG A 501 -16.18 16.34 -38.22
CA ARG A 501 -17.07 16.42 -37.05
C ARG A 501 -17.84 17.74 -37.09
N VAL A 502 -19.13 17.68 -36.79
CA VAL A 502 -20.09 18.80 -36.91
C VAL A 502 -19.74 20.01 -36.02
N ARG A 503 -18.86 19.85 -35.02
CA ARG A 503 -18.46 20.90 -34.06
C ARG A 503 -16.94 21.02 -33.86
N ASP A 504 -16.15 20.21 -34.54
CA ASP A 504 -14.74 20.00 -34.23
C ASP A 504 -13.95 19.84 -35.53
N SER A 505 -12.63 20.09 -35.52
CA SER A 505 -11.80 20.10 -36.72
C SER A 505 -11.83 18.77 -37.51
N PHE A 506 -11.42 18.80 -38.78
CA PHE A 506 -11.22 17.58 -39.58
C PHE A 506 -10.22 16.64 -38.90
N ARG A 507 -10.55 15.36 -38.81
CA ARG A 507 -9.66 14.33 -38.26
C ARG A 507 -9.08 13.50 -39.38
N VAL A 508 -7.76 13.45 -39.46
CA VAL A 508 -7.08 12.48 -40.32
C VAL A 508 -7.18 11.10 -39.67
N LEU A 509 -7.67 10.12 -40.42
CA LEU A 509 -7.71 8.73 -40.00
C LEU A 509 -6.34 8.10 -40.22
N VAL A 510 -5.77 7.55 -39.15
CA VAL A 510 -4.47 6.89 -39.14
C VAL A 510 -4.64 5.52 -38.45
N PRO A 511 -3.92 4.46 -38.87
CA PRO A 511 -3.94 3.17 -38.18
C PRO A 511 -3.68 3.32 -36.68
N MET A 512 -4.43 2.59 -35.85
CA MET A 512 -4.32 2.69 -34.38
C MET A 512 -2.94 2.31 -33.85
N ASP A 513 -2.21 1.48 -34.58
CA ASP A 513 -0.87 0.99 -34.28
C ASP A 513 0.25 1.94 -34.73
N ARG A 514 -0.06 2.99 -35.51
CA ARG A 514 0.91 3.93 -36.10
C ARG A 514 0.39 5.37 -36.16
N GLN A 515 -0.17 5.87 -35.05
CA GLN A 515 -0.78 7.20 -35.00
C GLN A 515 0.21 8.36 -35.18
N ASP A 516 1.50 8.09 -34.98
CA ASP A 516 2.63 9.00 -35.13
C ASP A 516 3.17 9.08 -36.57
N GLU A 517 2.75 8.16 -37.45
CA GLU A 517 3.13 8.15 -38.87
C GLU A 517 2.06 8.82 -39.73
N LEU A 518 2.49 9.47 -40.81
CA LEU A 518 1.56 9.84 -41.87
C LEU A 518 1.04 8.57 -42.57
N PRO A 519 -0.20 8.54 -43.06
CA PRO A 519 -0.70 7.45 -43.89
C PRO A 519 0.13 7.35 -45.17
N ASP A 520 1.13 6.48 -45.16
CA ASP A 520 1.86 6.08 -46.35
C ASP A 520 1.04 4.98 -47.05
N VAL A 521 0.65 5.23 -48.31
CA VAL A 521 0.08 4.23 -49.21
C VAL A 521 1.16 3.77 -50.18
#